data_AF-A0A497MWS4-F1
#
_entry.id   AF-A0A497MWS4-F1
#
_cell.length_a   1.000
_cell.length_b   1.000
_cell.length_c   1.000
_cell.angle_alpha   90.00
_cell.angle_beta   90.00
_cell.angle_gamma   90.00
#
_symmetry.space_group_name_H-M   'P 1'
#
loop_
_entity.id
_entity.type
_entity.pdbx_description
1 polymer ?
#
loop_
_entity_poly.entity_id
_entity_poly.type
_entity_poly.pdbx_seq_one_letter_code
_entity_poly.pdbx_strand_id
1 'polypeptide(L)'
;MFHYLINAEPIREGVKLIFFNSSTDTLEEVETQDYRPYFFIPYPMSRRDQETIEELNVKIKVEEKKKLFTNQTIKVTRVELEASSNSNQVSEKFEKSWEGEVPQILSYAYDRGLVFGAQHHIQGERIETIFQIPEKAKQKFEERFSEVMETDPEKYELLERLFSLCSQPVPEISLEKLGIKGKVDSEKYYLAFMLSRVANLPVPQAYTSRRVSVWIKSFLHNHLRRNNILIPTSRELRRGETKRRVQGALTFPPEAGVYFNTIVVDFESLYPSLIDAYNLSHETIDCLHMECQDNKVPGLEHHVCSQRRGVYSVLIGALKDLRIHWFKPLARDKAIPTKERLLAQATSQLLKLILVSSYGVTIRIRGLARPSLGESITAYGRHRLQST
;
A
#
# COMPACT_ATOMS: atom_id res chain seq x y z
N MET A 1 -2.83 25.07 13.16
CA MET A 1 -3.38 25.28 11.80
C MET A 1 -3.09 24.04 10.98
N PHE A 2 -4.06 23.55 10.21
CA PHE A 2 -3.94 22.28 9.47
C PHE A 2 -3.52 22.56 8.01
N HIS A 3 -2.46 21.89 7.56
CA HIS A 3 -1.96 22.01 6.19
C HIS A 3 -2.12 20.67 5.50
N TYR A 4 -2.71 20.63 4.32
CA TYR A 4 -2.89 19.38 3.57
C TYR A 4 -1.74 19.21 2.59
N LEU A 5 -0.96 18.12 2.69
CA LEU A 5 0.08 17.86 1.69
C LEU A 5 -0.55 17.46 0.35
N ILE A 6 -0.51 18.33 -0.65
CA ILE A 6 -1.20 18.11 -1.93
C ILE A 6 -0.29 17.45 -2.95
N ASN A 7 0.92 17.98 -3.12
CA ASN A 7 1.85 17.55 -4.16
C ASN A 7 3.29 17.71 -3.68
N ALA A 8 4.22 17.14 -4.42
CA ALA A 8 5.65 17.32 -4.21
C ALA A 8 6.38 17.27 -5.55
N GLU A 9 7.44 18.06 -5.67
CA GLU A 9 8.25 18.17 -6.88
C GLU A 9 9.73 18.00 -6.53
N PRO A 10 10.51 17.26 -7.34
CA PRO A 10 11.95 17.22 -7.15
C PRO A 10 12.57 18.58 -7.49
N ILE A 11 13.46 19.06 -6.64
CA ILE A 11 14.26 20.29 -6.88
C ILE A 11 15.75 19.94 -6.82
N ARG A 12 16.62 20.89 -7.20
CA ARG A 12 18.08 20.67 -7.30
C ARG A 12 18.72 20.08 -6.05
N GLU A 13 18.27 20.48 -4.86
CA GLU A 13 18.84 20.06 -3.58
C GLU A 13 17.78 19.53 -2.61
N GLY A 14 16.78 18.80 -3.13
CA GLY A 14 15.79 18.14 -2.29
C GLY A 14 14.43 17.97 -2.95
N VAL A 15 13.38 18.26 -2.18
CA VAL A 15 11.98 18.16 -2.60
C VAL A 15 11.27 19.45 -2.21
N LYS A 16 10.47 20.00 -3.12
CA LYS A 16 9.51 21.06 -2.83
C LYS A 16 8.17 20.42 -2.50
N LEU A 17 7.70 20.60 -1.28
CA LEU A 17 6.40 20.13 -0.82
C LEU A 17 5.36 21.24 -1.01
N ILE A 18 4.19 20.89 -1.53
CA ILE A 18 3.11 21.84 -1.78
C ILE A 18 1.97 21.50 -0.82
N PHE A 19 1.73 22.40 0.13
CA PHE A 19 0.65 22.30 1.11
C PHE A 19 -0.51 23.21 0.74
N PHE A 20 -1.72 22.80 1.09
CA PHE A 20 -2.91 23.64 1.05
C PHE A 20 -3.36 23.99 2.46
N ASN A 21 -3.50 25.29 2.73
CA ASN A 21 -4.02 25.81 3.98
C ASN A 21 -5.52 26.11 3.83
N SER A 22 -6.37 25.30 4.46
CA SER A 22 -7.82 25.45 4.33
C SER A 22 -8.40 26.67 5.03
N SER A 23 -7.64 27.32 5.94
CA SER A 23 -8.11 28.51 6.66
C SER A 23 -7.89 29.79 5.87
N THR A 24 -6.81 29.84 5.08
CA THR A 24 -6.45 31.00 4.25
C THR A 24 -6.77 30.80 2.77
N ASP A 25 -7.15 29.58 2.37
CA ASP A 25 -7.34 29.18 0.97
C ASP A 25 -6.08 29.44 0.10
N THR A 26 -4.89 29.19 0.65
CA THR A 26 -3.60 29.41 -0.03
C THR A 26 -2.82 28.11 -0.20
N LEU A 27 -1.99 28.07 -1.26
CA LEU A 27 -0.94 27.07 -1.40
C LEU A 27 0.34 27.62 -0.75
N GLU A 28 0.98 26.78 0.04
CA GLU A 28 2.24 27.08 0.72
C GLU A 28 3.29 26.08 0.24
N GLU A 29 4.45 26.60 -0.19
CA GLU A 29 5.56 25.79 -0.65
C GLU A 29 6.60 25.69 0.46
N VAL A 30 7.02 24.46 0.77
CA VAL A 30 8.10 24.18 1.72
C VAL A 30 9.20 23.45 0.98
N GLU A 31 10.33 24.12 0.77
CA GLU A 31 11.52 23.53 0.17
C GLU A 31 12.36 22.84 1.24
N THR A 32 12.72 21.60 0.98
CA THR A 32 13.56 20.81 1.88
C THR A 32 14.99 20.85 1.35
N GLN A 33 15.96 21.01 2.24
CA GLN A 33 17.37 20.89 1.90
C GLN A 33 17.90 19.47 2.19
N ASP A 34 19.02 19.12 1.56
CA ASP A 34 19.82 17.92 1.85
C ASP A 34 19.18 16.55 1.57
N TYR A 35 18.04 16.49 0.89
CA TYR A 35 17.51 15.19 0.47
C TYR A 35 18.10 14.73 -0.87
N ARG A 36 18.85 13.64 -0.83
CA ARG A 36 19.42 12.99 -2.01
C ARG A 36 18.62 11.75 -2.39
N PRO A 37 18.20 11.60 -3.67
CA PRO A 37 17.64 10.33 -4.15
C PRO A 37 18.68 9.23 -3.97
N TYR A 38 18.22 8.01 -3.68
CA TYR A 38 19.12 6.93 -3.35
C TYR A 38 18.51 5.57 -3.71
N PHE A 39 19.37 4.56 -3.67
CA PHE A 39 18.97 3.15 -3.69
C PHE A 39 19.95 2.35 -2.81
N PHE A 40 19.68 1.06 -2.61
CA PHE A 40 20.55 0.21 -1.81
C PHE A 40 21.26 -0.84 -2.66
N ILE A 41 22.49 -1.20 -2.28
CA ILE A 41 23.27 -2.32 -2.82
C ILE A 41 23.79 -3.22 -1.68
N PRO A 42 24.27 -4.44 -1.98
CA PRO A 42 24.75 -5.37 -0.95
C PRO A 42 25.90 -4.79 -0.12
N TYR A 43 25.93 -5.17 1.16
CA TYR A 43 27.08 -4.98 2.04
C TYR A 43 27.62 -6.35 2.48
N PRO A 44 28.95 -6.61 2.39
CA PRO A 44 29.95 -5.76 1.74
C PRO A 44 29.74 -5.68 0.22
N MET A 45 30.21 -4.60 -0.39
CA MET A 45 30.11 -4.36 -1.84
C MET A 45 31.09 -5.26 -2.60
N SER A 46 30.72 -5.70 -3.81
CA SER A 46 31.64 -6.39 -4.70
C SER A 46 32.70 -5.42 -5.24
N ARG A 47 33.83 -5.95 -5.74
CA ARG A 47 34.88 -5.12 -6.37
C ARG A 47 34.32 -4.29 -7.53
N ARG A 48 33.42 -4.87 -8.33
CA ARG A 48 32.79 -4.20 -9.46
C ARG A 48 31.89 -3.05 -9.01
N ASP A 49 31.10 -3.26 -7.95
CA ASP A 49 30.25 -2.21 -7.39
C ASP A 49 31.09 -1.08 -6.76
N GLN A 50 32.26 -1.39 -6.19
CA GLN A 50 33.22 -0.39 -5.70
C GLN A 50 33.79 0.47 -6.84
N GLU A 51 34.27 -0.16 -7.91
CA GLU A 51 34.75 0.53 -9.13
C GLU A 51 33.64 1.44 -9.70
N THR A 52 32.39 0.95 -9.74
CA THR A 52 31.23 1.73 -10.21
C THR A 52 30.95 2.95 -9.32
N ILE A 53 31.12 2.84 -7.99
CA ILE A 53 30.95 3.97 -7.07
C ILE A 53 32.03 5.04 -7.30
N GLU A 54 33.28 4.63 -7.50
CA GLU A 54 34.40 5.53 -7.79
C GLU A 54 34.19 6.26 -9.12
N GLU A 55 33.78 5.55 -10.17
CA GLU A 55 33.48 6.13 -11.49
C GLU A 55 32.34 7.15 -11.44
N LEU A 56 31.29 6.88 -10.66
CA LEU A 56 30.14 7.76 -10.53
C LEU A 56 30.35 8.90 -9.52
N ASN A 57 31.41 8.83 -8.71
CA ASN A 57 31.73 9.78 -7.63
C ASN A 57 30.52 10.04 -6.70
N VAL A 58 29.86 8.96 -6.27
CA VAL A 58 28.63 9.02 -5.44
C VAL A 58 28.94 8.84 -3.96
N LYS A 59 28.12 9.45 -3.11
CA LYS A 59 28.23 9.28 -1.65
C LYS A 59 27.59 7.96 -1.23
N ILE A 60 28.19 7.30 -0.24
CA ILE A 60 27.66 6.05 0.32
C ILE A 60 27.51 6.11 1.83
N LYS A 61 26.54 5.35 2.35
CA LYS A 61 26.31 5.17 3.78
C LYS A 61 25.90 3.73 4.07
N VAL A 62 26.35 3.15 5.16
CA VAL A 62 25.89 1.82 5.60
C VAL A 62 24.66 1.97 6.48
N GLU A 63 23.61 1.20 6.20
CA GLU A 63 22.36 1.17 6.96
C GLU A 63 21.94 -0.27 7.27
N GLU A 64 21.10 -0.43 8.29
CA GLU A 64 20.50 -1.71 8.65
C GLU A 64 19.04 -1.79 8.23
N LYS A 65 18.67 -2.89 7.58
CA LYS A 65 17.31 -3.16 7.08
C LYS A 65 16.88 -4.58 7.43
N LYS A 66 15.59 -4.80 7.62
CA LYS A 66 15.02 -6.14 7.75
C LYS A 66 14.73 -6.74 6.38
N LYS A 67 15.07 -8.01 6.14
CA LYS A 67 14.63 -8.76 4.96
C LYS A 67 13.20 -9.23 5.13
N LEU A 68 12.32 -8.95 4.16
CA LEU A 68 10.92 -9.40 4.19
C LEU A 68 10.78 -10.92 4.43
N PHE A 69 11.54 -11.74 3.69
CA PHE A 69 11.39 -13.19 3.72
C PHE A 69 11.91 -13.88 4.98
N THR A 70 12.96 -13.36 5.60
CA THR A 70 13.60 -14.02 6.74
C THR A 70 13.43 -13.26 8.05
N ASN A 71 12.91 -12.03 8.02
CA ASN A 71 12.87 -11.09 9.13
C ASN A 71 14.24 -10.77 9.74
N GLN A 72 15.34 -11.19 9.10
CA GLN A 72 16.70 -10.94 9.56
C GLN A 72 17.11 -9.51 9.24
N THR A 73 17.75 -8.85 10.20
CA THR A 73 18.44 -7.58 9.97
C THR A 73 19.71 -7.84 9.18
N ILE A 74 19.90 -7.09 8.10
CA ILE A 74 21.08 -7.08 7.25
C ILE A 74 21.65 -5.68 7.16
N LYS A 75 22.95 -5.58 6.90
CA LYS A 75 23.57 -4.32 6.46
C LYS A 75 23.40 -4.18 4.95
N VAL A 76 23.16 -2.95 4.50
CA VAL A 76 23.11 -2.55 3.09
C VAL A 76 23.88 -1.26 2.90
N THR A 77 24.42 -1.05 1.71
CA THR A 77 25.04 0.23 1.36
C THR A 77 24.00 1.09 0.62
N ARG A 78 23.64 2.22 1.22
CA ARG A 78 22.88 3.30 0.59
C ARG A 78 23.81 4.06 -0.35
N VAL A 79 23.41 4.16 -1.62
CA VAL A 79 24.11 4.95 -2.64
C VAL A 79 23.29 6.21 -2.89
N GLU A 80 23.84 7.37 -2.56
CA GLU A 80 23.18 8.66 -2.68
C GLU A 80 23.59 9.37 -3.96
N LEU A 81 22.58 9.81 -4.71
CA LEU A 81 22.74 10.43 -6.01
C LEU A 81 22.47 11.93 -5.95
N GLU A 82 22.96 12.64 -6.95
CA GLU A 82 22.57 14.04 -7.19
C GLU A 82 21.10 14.10 -7.60
N ALA A 83 20.39 15.17 -7.24
CA ALA A 83 18.93 15.24 -7.38
C ALA A 83 18.40 15.14 -8.82
N SER A 84 19.22 15.50 -9.81
CA SER A 84 18.89 15.36 -11.24
C SER A 84 19.05 13.92 -11.77
N SER A 85 19.60 13.02 -10.97
CA SER A 85 19.90 11.65 -11.40
C SER A 85 18.65 10.78 -11.39
N ASN A 86 18.51 9.94 -12.41
CA ASN A 86 17.48 8.91 -12.43
C ASN A 86 17.95 7.68 -11.63
N SER A 87 17.45 7.54 -10.39
CA SER A 87 17.81 6.44 -9.50
C SER A 87 17.64 5.07 -10.13
N ASN A 88 16.57 4.87 -10.91
CA ASN A 88 16.30 3.58 -11.55
C ASN A 88 17.39 3.24 -12.57
N GLN A 89 17.72 4.18 -13.46
CA GLN A 89 18.75 3.96 -14.48
C GLN A 89 20.15 3.76 -13.87
N VAL A 90 20.49 4.53 -12.84
CA VAL A 90 21.80 4.38 -12.18
C VAL A 90 21.89 3.04 -11.44
N SER A 91 20.80 2.62 -10.78
CA SER A 91 20.75 1.37 -10.02
C SER A 91 20.93 0.11 -10.88
N GLU A 92 20.67 0.20 -12.19
CA GLU A 92 20.86 -0.89 -13.16
C GLU A 92 22.33 -1.14 -13.51
N LYS A 93 23.24 -0.22 -13.19
CA LYS A 93 24.70 -0.39 -13.38
C LYS A 93 25.34 -1.35 -12.36
N PHE A 94 24.66 -1.57 -11.23
CA PHE A 94 25.14 -2.38 -10.12
C PHE A 94 24.71 -3.85 -10.28
N GLU A 95 25.48 -4.77 -9.74
CA GLU A 95 25.20 -6.22 -9.86
C GLU A 95 23.86 -6.59 -9.20
N LYS A 96 23.56 -5.94 -8.09
CA LYS A 96 22.30 -6.05 -7.39
C LYS A 96 21.97 -4.73 -6.72
N SER A 97 20.73 -4.28 -6.91
CA SER A 97 20.21 -3.09 -6.25
C SER A 97 18.78 -3.30 -5.76
N TRP A 98 18.39 -2.52 -4.76
CA TRP A 98 17.04 -2.43 -4.22
C TRP A 98 16.57 -0.99 -4.24
N GLU A 99 15.26 -0.79 -4.34
CA GLU A 99 14.59 0.52 -4.22
C GLU A 99 14.92 1.56 -5.29
N GLY A 100 15.73 1.24 -6.30
CA GLY A 100 16.00 2.15 -7.43
C GLY A 100 14.75 2.59 -8.20
N GLU A 101 13.71 1.75 -8.24
CA GLU A 101 12.42 2.06 -8.90
C GLU A 101 11.48 2.95 -8.08
N VAL A 102 11.82 3.29 -6.82
CA VAL A 102 10.98 4.16 -5.97
C VAL A 102 11.16 5.61 -6.41
N PRO A 103 10.09 6.31 -6.82
CA PRO A 103 10.19 7.72 -7.21
C PRO A 103 10.71 8.60 -6.06
N GLN A 104 11.57 9.57 -6.37
CA GLN A 104 12.23 10.45 -5.39
C GLN A 104 11.24 11.08 -4.39
N ILE A 105 10.14 11.66 -4.90
CA ILE A 105 9.12 12.31 -4.06
C ILE A 105 8.43 11.34 -3.11
N LEU A 106 8.24 10.08 -3.53
CA LEU A 106 7.62 9.04 -2.71
C LEU A 106 8.62 8.52 -1.69
N SER A 107 9.87 8.32 -2.10
CA SER A 107 10.94 7.93 -1.17
C SER A 107 11.11 8.96 -0.05
N TYR A 108 11.07 10.26 -0.38
CA TYR A 108 11.12 11.33 0.62
C TYR A 108 9.92 11.26 1.58
N ALA A 109 8.71 11.14 1.02
CA ALA A 109 7.50 11.03 1.83
C ALA A 109 7.52 9.80 2.75
N TYR A 110 8.05 8.67 2.28
CA TYR A 110 8.17 7.45 3.08
C TYR A 110 9.18 7.62 4.22
N ASP A 111 10.36 8.21 3.94
CA ASP A 111 11.39 8.48 4.95
C ASP A 111 10.89 9.40 6.07
N ARG A 112 10.12 10.42 5.70
CA ARG A 112 9.64 11.45 6.64
C ARG A 112 8.25 11.14 7.23
N GLY A 113 7.66 9.99 6.89
CA GLY A 113 6.32 9.62 7.35
C GLY A 113 5.21 10.57 6.87
N LEU A 114 5.44 11.27 5.75
CA LEU A 114 4.48 12.19 5.15
C LEU A 114 3.42 11.43 4.34
N VAL A 115 2.20 11.94 4.32
CA VAL A 115 1.05 11.31 3.65
C VAL A 115 0.32 12.33 2.79
N PHE A 116 0.30 12.13 1.47
CA PHE A 116 -0.43 13.02 0.57
C PHE A 116 -1.95 12.99 0.84
N GLY A 117 -2.60 14.14 0.71
CA GLY A 117 -4.02 14.37 0.96
C GLY A 117 -4.41 14.41 2.45
N ALA A 118 -3.48 14.14 3.37
CA ALA A 118 -3.70 14.19 4.81
C ALA A 118 -3.31 15.55 5.40
N GLN A 119 -3.74 15.80 6.64
CA GLN A 119 -3.39 16.99 7.41
C GLN A 119 -2.03 16.84 8.12
N HIS A 120 -1.31 17.95 8.19
CA HIS A 120 0.00 18.08 8.81
C HIS A 120 0.08 19.26 9.76
N HIS A 121 0.88 19.10 10.81
CA HIS A 121 1.43 20.20 11.59
C HIS A 121 2.75 20.64 10.97
N ILE A 122 2.88 21.95 10.73
CA ILE A 122 4.11 22.58 10.25
C ILE A 122 4.58 23.53 11.35
N GLN A 123 5.79 23.29 11.86
CA GLN A 123 6.46 24.12 12.87
C GLN A 123 7.91 24.35 12.42
N GLY A 124 8.16 25.48 11.76
CA GLY A 124 9.43 25.72 11.09
C GLY A 124 9.69 24.65 10.03
N GLU A 125 10.84 23.97 10.12
CA GLU A 125 11.22 22.87 9.21
C GLU A 125 10.61 21.51 9.59
N ARG A 126 10.00 21.40 10.78
CA ARG A 126 9.40 20.14 11.25
C ARG A 126 7.98 20.00 10.71
N ILE A 127 7.76 18.92 9.96
CA ILE A 127 6.46 18.57 9.37
C ILE A 127 6.03 17.21 9.92
N GLU A 128 4.86 17.15 10.52
CA GLU A 128 4.31 15.93 11.11
C GLU A 128 2.90 15.63 10.58
N THR A 129 2.70 14.41 10.07
CA THR A 129 1.37 13.94 9.66
C THR A 129 0.51 13.66 10.89
N ILE A 130 -0.74 14.11 10.84
CA ILE A 130 -1.70 13.91 11.93
C ILE A 130 -2.36 12.54 11.80
N PHE A 131 -2.26 11.70 12.83
CA PHE A 131 -2.94 10.40 12.94
C PHE A 131 -3.90 10.38 14.12
N GLN A 132 -4.87 11.29 14.12
CA GLN A 132 -5.87 11.36 15.18
C GLN A 132 -7.21 10.84 14.68
N ILE A 133 -7.78 9.90 15.41
CA ILE A 133 -9.17 9.47 15.22
C ILE A 133 -10.09 10.61 15.70
N PRO A 134 -11.08 11.05 14.89
CA PRO A 134 -12.05 12.05 15.34
C PRO A 134 -12.77 11.60 16.62
N GLU A 135 -12.83 12.45 17.64
CA GLU A 135 -13.42 12.11 18.95
C GLU A 135 -14.82 11.49 18.85
N LYS A 136 -15.66 12.02 17.95
CA LYS A 136 -17.01 11.50 17.67
C LYS A 136 -17.06 10.05 17.18
N ALA A 137 -15.96 9.55 16.64
CA ALA A 137 -15.83 8.21 16.07
C ALA A 137 -15.00 7.26 16.95
N LYS A 138 -14.24 7.79 17.91
CA LYS A 138 -13.23 7.04 18.68
C LYS A 138 -13.82 5.85 19.43
N GLN A 139 -14.81 6.08 20.30
CA GLN A 139 -15.45 5.00 21.06
C GLN A 139 -16.02 3.92 20.13
N LYS A 140 -16.78 4.32 19.10
CA LYS A 140 -17.37 3.38 18.13
C LYS A 140 -16.30 2.58 17.37
N PHE A 141 -15.16 3.19 17.08
CA PHE A 141 -14.04 2.52 16.40
C PHE A 141 -13.42 1.46 17.32
N GLU A 142 -13.10 1.82 18.56
CA GLU A 142 -12.55 0.91 19.56
C GLU A 142 -13.49 -0.28 19.82
N GLU A 143 -14.79 -0.02 20.00
CA GLU A 143 -15.81 -1.07 20.16
C GLU A 143 -15.90 -1.98 18.93
N ARG A 144 -15.77 -1.42 17.72
CA ARG A 144 -15.92 -2.19 16.48
C ARG A 144 -14.72 -3.10 16.19
N PHE A 145 -13.52 -2.70 16.60
CA PHE A 145 -12.27 -3.38 16.25
C PHE A 145 -11.53 -3.95 17.48
N SER A 146 -12.20 -4.04 18.63
CA SER A 146 -11.64 -4.60 19.88
C SER A 146 -11.12 -6.03 19.71
N GLU A 147 -11.87 -6.90 19.04
CA GLU A 147 -11.44 -8.28 18.76
C GLU A 147 -10.16 -8.31 17.90
N VAL A 148 -10.05 -7.40 16.92
CA VAL A 148 -8.85 -7.30 16.08
C VAL A 148 -7.65 -6.78 16.87
N MET A 149 -7.88 -5.84 17.79
CA MET A 149 -6.84 -5.34 18.70
C MET A 149 -6.21 -6.46 19.53
N GLU A 150 -7.01 -7.42 19.99
CA GLU A 150 -6.56 -8.55 20.79
C GLU A 150 -5.92 -9.66 19.95
N THR A 151 -6.52 -10.00 18.80
CA THR A 151 -6.15 -11.18 18.01
C THR A 151 -5.12 -10.91 16.91
N ASP A 152 -5.04 -9.69 16.40
CA ASP A 152 -4.13 -9.30 15.30
C ASP A 152 -3.63 -7.84 15.48
N PRO A 153 -2.71 -7.59 16.43
CA PRO A 153 -2.23 -6.25 16.75
C PRO A 153 -1.56 -5.52 15.56
N GLU A 154 -0.86 -6.25 14.69
CA GLU A 154 -0.25 -5.69 13.48
C GLU A 154 -1.31 -5.16 12.51
N LYS A 155 -2.42 -5.89 12.35
CA LYS A 155 -3.57 -5.42 11.57
C LYS A 155 -4.27 -4.25 12.26
N TYR A 156 -4.43 -4.28 13.58
CA TYR A 156 -5.05 -3.19 14.33
C TYR A 156 -4.28 -1.86 14.19
N GLU A 157 -2.95 -1.87 14.29
CA GLU A 157 -2.13 -0.65 14.09
C GLU A 157 -2.36 -0.03 12.70
N LEU A 158 -2.41 -0.89 11.67
CA LEU A 158 -2.66 -0.42 10.31
C LEU A 158 -4.11 0.07 10.12
N LEU A 159 -5.09 -0.60 10.73
CA LEU A 159 -6.48 -0.19 10.74
C LEU A 159 -6.64 1.21 11.35
N GLU A 160 -6.09 1.43 12.53
CA GLU A 160 -6.15 2.71 13.25
C GLU A 160 -5.52 3.83 12.42
N ARG A 161 -4.33 3.56 11.84
CA ARG A 161 -3.66 4.51 10.96
C ARG A 161 -4.51 4.86 9.73
N LEU A 162 -5.00 3.87 9.00
CA LEU A 162 -5.80 4.11 7.81
C LEU A 162 -7.12 4.80 8.14
N PHE A 163 -7.72 4.44 9.28
CA PHE A 163 -8.94 5.05 9.78
C PHE A 163 -8.76 6.54 10.06
N SER A 164 -7.71 6.89 10.81
CA SER A 164 -7.39 8.29 11.13
C SER A 164 -7.19 9.12 9.87
N LEU A 165 -6.49 8.59 8.87
CA LEU A 165 -6.30 9.25 7.57
C LEU A 165 -7.60 9.38 6.78
N CYS A 166 -8.32 8.29 6.57
CA CYS A 166 -9.54 8.29 5.74
C CYS A 166 -10.66 9.12 6.38
N SER A 167 -10.70 9.22 7.70
CA SER A 167 -11.71 10.00 8.44
C SER A 167 -11.43 11.50 8.50
N GLN A 168 -10.25 11.97 8.06
CA GLN A 168 -9.97 13.41 7.99
C GLN A 168 -10.90 14.11 6.99
N PRO A 169 -11.29 15.36 7.25
CA PRO A 169 -12.05 16.15 6.29
C PRO A 169 -11.30 16.27 4.96
N VAL A 170 -12.05 16.34 3.86
CA VAL A 170 -11.50 16.65 2.54
C VAL A 170 -11.57 18.18 2.35
N PRO A 171 -10.46 18.86 2.05
CA PRO A 171 -10.44 20.30 1.87
C PRO A 171 -11.20 20.73 0.61
N GLU A 172 -11.67 21.96 0.57
CA GLU A 172 -12.28 22.58 -0.62
C GLU A 172 -11.19 23.34 -1.41
N ILE A 173 -10.38 22.63 -2.19
CA ILE A 173 -9.38 23.22 -3.09
C ILE A 173 -9.87 23.17 -4.53
N SER A 174 -9.70 24.27 -5.27
CA SER A 174 -10.10 24.33 -6.68
C SER A 174 -9.21 23.43 -7.55
N LEU A 175 -9.75 22.92 -8.67
CA LEU A 175 -8.97 22.07 -9.58
C LEU A 175 -7.79 22.81 -10.20
N GLU A 176 -7.91 24.13 -10.43
CA GLU A 176 -6.81 24.94 -10.96
C GLU A 176 -5.61 24.94 -10.01
N LYS A 177 -5.85 25.07 -8.69
CA LYS A 177 -4.81 24.97 -7.66
C LYS A 177 -4.17 23.57 -7.59
N LEU A 178 -4.88 22.54 -8.04
CA LEU A 178 -4.35 21.19 -8.20
C LEU A 178 -3.64 20.95 -9.54
N GLY A 179 -3.59 21.95 -10.43
CA GLY A 179 -3.06 21.81 -11.79
C GLY A 179 -3.94 20.94 -12.70
N ILE A 180 -5.22 20.77 -12.36
CA ILE A 180 -6.18 19.93 -13.09
C ILE A 180 -7.11 20.82 -13.90
N LYS A 181 -7.25 20.53 -15.20
CA LYS A 181 -8.21 21.21 -16.08
C LYS A 181 -9.57 20.48 -16.09
N GLY A 182 -10.66 21.24 -16.07
CA GLY A 182 -12.02 20.72 -16.26
C GLY A 182 -12.97 21.07 -15.11
N LYS A 183 -14.17 20.49 -15.16
CA LYS A 183 -15.18 20.68 -14.11
C LYS A 183 -14.95 19.71 -12.94
N VAL A 184 -15.29 20.14 -11.74
CA VAL A 184 -15.23 19.31 -10.53
C VAL A 184 -16.27 18.21 -10.61
N ASP A 185 -15.81 16.96 -10.61
CA ASP A 185 -16.63 15.81 -10.27
C ASP A 185 -16.40 15.50 -8.79
N SER A 186 -17.45 15.66 -7.97
CA SER A 186 -17.36 15.51 -6.52
C SER A 186 -16.96 14.09 -6.10
N GLU A 187 -17.47 13.05 -6.76
CA GLU A 187 -17.13 11.66 -6.44
C GLU A 187 -15.66 11.40 -6.73
N LYS A 188 -15.21 11.80 -7.93
CA LYS A 188 -13.82 11.65 -8.35
C LYS A 188 -12.85 12.45 -7.47
N TYR A 189 -13.25 13.64 -7.04
CA TYR A 189 -12.46 14.50 -6.17
C TYR A 189 -12.23 13.86 -4.79
N TYR A 190 -13.30 13.38 -4.13
CA TYR A 190 -13.15 12.67 -2.86
C TYR A 190 -12.35 11.38 -3.01
N LEU A 191 -12.57 10.63 -4.11
CA LEU A 191 -11.82 9.41 -4.40
C LEU A 191 -10.32 9.71 -4.55
N ALA A 192 -9.93 10.82 -5.18
CA ALA A 192 -8.54 11.23 -5.32
C ALA A 192 -7.86 11.47 -3.96
N PHE A 193 -8.54 12.16 -3.03
CA PHE A 193 -8.02 12.37 -1.68
C PHE A 193 -7.91 11.05 -0.89
N MET A 194 -8.92 10.19 -0.96
CA MET A 194 -8.85 8.88 -0.31
C MET A 194 -7.73 8.01 -0.89
N LEU A 195 -7.56 8.03 -2.21
CA LEU A 195 -6.49 7.30 -2.88
C LEU A 195 -5.12 7.85 -2.49
N SER A 196 -4.99 9.18 -2.39
CA SER A 196 -3.76 9.83 -1.94
C SER A 196 -3.38 9.37 -0.53
N ARG A 197 -4.35 9.30 0.39
CA ARG A 197 -4.13 8.88 1.77
C ARG A 197 -3.78 7.40 1.92
N VAL A 198 -4.48 6.53 1.19
CA VAL A 198 -4.27 5.07 1.26
C VAL A 198 -2.99 4.65 0.52
N ALA A 199 -2.80 5.11 -0.72
CA ALA A 199 -1.67 4.71 -1.55
C ALA A 199 -0.44 5.63 -1.38
N ASN A 200 -0.54 6.73 -0.64
CA ASN A 200 0.49 7.75 -0.49
C ASN A 200 1.00 8.30 -1.84
N LEU A 201 0.06 8.80 -2.66
CA LEU A 201 0.34 9.41 -3.97
C LEU A 201 -0.07 10.89 -3.95
N PRO A 202 0.65 11.79 -4.63
CA PRO A 202 0.21 13.17 -4.82
C PRO A 202 -1.24 13.27 -5.32
N VAL A 203 -2.00 14.23 -4.80
CA VAL A 203 -3.43 14.41 -5.14
C VAL A 203 -3.66 14.58 -6.65
N PRO A 204 -2.87 15.40 -7.39
CA PRO A 204 -3.03 15.50 -8.84
C PRO A 204 -2.79 14.18 -9.58
N GLN A 205 -1.81 13.40 -9.13
CA GLN A 205 -1.53 12.06 -9.66
C GLN A 205 -2.67 11.09 -9.34
N ALA A 206 -3.16 11.09 -8.11
CA ALA A 206 -4.27 10.24 -7.68
C ALA A 206 -5.57 10.54 -8.47
N TYR A 207 -5.84 11.81 -8.79
CA TYR A 207 -7.01 12.22 -9.55
C TYR A 207 -7.03 11.70 -10.99
N THR A 208 -5.86 11.51 -11.60
CA THR A 208 -5.72 11.06 -12.99
C THR A 208 -5.41 9.57 -13.11
N SER A 209 -4.93 8.96 -12.04
CA SER A 209 -4.51 7.56 -12.06
C SER A 209 -5.68 6.60 -12.27
N ARG A 210 -5.46 5.57 -13.09
CA ARG A 210 -6.39 4.46 -13.32
C ARG A 210 -5.74 3.08 -13.13
N ARG A 211 -4.52 3.06 -12.58
CA ARG A 211 -3.69 1.85 -12.49
C ARG A 211 -3.67 1.33 -11.06
N VAL A 212 -4.65 0.49 -10.70
CA VAL A 212 -4.80 -0.08 -9.35
C VAL A 212 -3.52 -0.80 -8.88
N SER A 213 -2.77 -1.42 -9.79
CA SER A 213 -1.48 -2.03 -9.49
C SER A 213 -0.43 -1.07 -8.93
N VAL A 214 -0.41 0.19 -9.40
CA VAL A 214 0.48 1.23 -8.88
C VAL A 214 0.06 1.62 -7.47
N TRP A 215 -1.26 1.69 -7.21
CA TRP A 215 -1.79 2.04 -5.90
C TRP A 215 -1.40 1.00 -4.84
N ILE A 216 -1.60 -0.28 -5.17
CA ILE A 216 -1.22 -1.39 -4.29
C ILE A 216 0.29 -1.43 -4.06
N LYS A 217 1.09 -1.22 -5.12
CA LYS A 217 2.55 -1.18 -4.99
C LYS A 217 3.01 -0.04 -4.08
N SER A 218 2.47 1.16 -4.27
CA SER A 218 2.82 2.33 -3.44
C SER A 218 2.40 2.14 -1.98
N PHE A 219 1.21 1.56 -1.75
CA PHE A 219 0.74 1.21 -0.41
C PHE A 219 1.67 0.19 0.28
N LEU A 220 2.05 -0.88 -0.44
CA LEU A 220 2.99 -1.88 0.06
C LEU A 220 4.37 -1.28 0.35
N HIS A 221 4.94 -0.50 -0.58
CA HIS A 221 6.26 0.12 -0.41
C HIS A 221 6.29 1.06 0.80
N ASN A 222 5.26 1.90 0.97
CA ASN A 222 5.12 2.77 2.12
C ASN A 222 5.08 1.98 3.44
N HIS A 223 4.31 0.88 3.49
CA HIS A 223 4.25 0.02 4.67
C HIS A 223 5.60 -0.65 4.98
N LEU A 224 6.30 -1.19 3.97
CA LEU A 224 7.61 -1.81 4.17
C LEU A 224 8.64 -0.80 4.69
N ARG A 225 8.67 0.41 4.12
CA ARG A 225 9.62 1.47 4.51
C ARG A 225 9.40 1.97 5.93
N ARG A 226 8.13 2.17 6.33
CA ARG A 226 7.77 2.53 7.71
C ARG A 226 8.24 1.50 8.74
N ASN A 227 8.24 0.22 8.37
CA ASN A 227 8.66 -0.89 9.24
C ASN A 227 10.16 -1.23 9.11
N ASN A 228 10.95 -0.38 8.45
CA ASN A 228 12.36 -0.58 8.15
C ASN A 228 12.66 -1.93 7.44
N ILE A 229 11.70 -2.41 6.62
CA ILE A 229 11.85 -3.59 5.78
C ILE A 229 12.35 -3.15 4.41
N LEU A 230 13.42 -3.78 3.94
CA LEU A 230 13.96 -3.56 2.60
C LEU A 230 12.92 -3.99 1.56
N ILE A 231 12.55 -3.08 0.65
CA ILE A 231 11.61 -3.43 -0.43
C ILE A 231 12.29 -4.47 -1.33
N PRO A 232 11.79 -5.71 -1.42
CA PRO A 232 12.46 -6.74 -2.20
C PRO A 232 12.36 -6.44 -3.69
N THR A 233 13.36 -6.86 -4.45
CA THR A 233 13.29 -6.76 -5.91
C THR A 233 12.11 -7.57 -6.45
N SER A 234 11.66 -7.25 -7.66
CA SER A 234 10.65 -8.04 -8.36
C SER A 234 11.02 -9.53 -8.51
N ARG A 235 12.32 -9.87 -8.55
CA ARG A 235 12.83 -11.24 -8.63
C ARG A 235 12.75 -11.94 -7.28
N GLU A 236 13.09 -11.25 -6.20
CA GLU A 236 13.01 -11.77 -4.83
C GLU A 236 11.56 -11.95 -4.39
N LEU A 237 10.65 -11.02 -4.70
CA LEU A 237 9.22 -11.19 -4.43
C LEU A 237 8.63 -12.44 -5.09
N ARG A 238 9.13 -12.82 -6.27
CA ARG A 238 8.78 -14.07 -6.95
C ARG A 238 9.51 -15.30 -6.41
N ARG A 239 10.53 -15.14 -5.56
CA ARG A 239 11.43 -16.23 -5.12
C ARG A 239 11.98 -17.09 -6.26
N GLY A 240 12.27 -16.47 -7.41
CA GLY A 240 12.76 -17.18 -8.60
C GLY A 240 11.69 -17.86 -9.44
N GLU A 241 10.41 -17.82 -9.04
CA GLU A 241 9.31 -18.35 -9.85
C GLU A 241 9.16 -17.60 -11.18
N THR A 242 8.95 -18.36 -12.25
CA THR A 242 8.56 -17.82 -13.56
C THR A 242 7.05 -17.62 -13.62
N LYS A 243 6.59 -16.70 -14.48
CA LYS A 243 5.15 -16.50 -14.67
C LYS A 243 4.56 -17.77 -15.28
N ARG A 244 3.51 -18.30 -14.65
CA ARG A 244 2.76 -19.46 -15.15
C ARG A 244 1.25 -19.22 -15.04
N ARG A 245 0.48 -20.05 -15.75
CA ARG A 245 -0.98 -20.01 -15.70
C ARG A 245 -1.43 -20.58 -14.35
N VAL A 246 -2.06 -19.72 -13.55
CA VAL A 246 -2.69 -20.12 -12.27
C VAL A 246 -4.07 -20.69 -12.57
N GLN A 247 -4.40 -21.82 -11.94
CA GLN A 247 -5.75 -22.39 -12.02
C GLN A 247 -6.76 -21.40 -11.43
N GLY A 248 -7.82 -21.13 -12.20
CA GLY A 248 -8.85 -20.15 -11.85
C GLY A 248 -9.82 -20.63 -10.76
N ALA A 249 -10.92 -19.88 -10.64
CA ALA A 249 -12.03 -20.20 -9.75
C ALA A 249 -12.70 -21.52 -10.13
N LEU A 250 -13.35 -22.16 -9.15
CA LEU A 250 -14.25 -23.28 -9.42
C LEU A 250 -15.52 -22.76 -10.10
N THR A 251 -15.92 -23.40 -11.19
CA THR A 251 -17.17 -23.08 -11.91
C THR A 251 -17.98 -24.36 -12.07
N PHE A 252 -19.22 -24.33 -11.62
CA PHE A 252 -20.18 -25.40 -11.88
C PHE A 252 -20.98 -25.00 -13.13
N PRO A 253 -20.87 -25.74 -14.24
CA PRO A 253 -21.72 -25.46 -15.39
C PRO A 253 -23.19 -25.70 -14.98
N PRO A 254 -24.09 -24.72 -15.16
CA PRO A 254 -25.49 -24.95 -14.90
C PRO A 254 -26.07 -25.87 -15.97
N GLU A 255 -27.11 -26.64 -15.62
CA GLU A 255 -27.92 -27.33 -16.61
C GLU A 255 -28.69 -26.29 -17.46
N ALA A 256 -28.87 -26.58 -18.75
CA ALA A 256 -29.59 -25.68 -19.63
C ALA A 256 -31.10 -25.77 -19.36
N GLY A 257 -31.73 -24.64 -19.05
CA GLY A 257 -33.16 -24.60 -18.75
C GLY A 257 -33.67 -23.22 -18.37
N VAL A 258 -34.97 -23.15 -18.08
CA VAL A 258 -35.61 -21.94 -17.53
C VAL A 258 -35.85 -22.18 -16.05
N TYR A 259 -35.28 -21.32 -15.22
CA TYR A 259 -35.37 -21.40 -13.78
C TYR A 259 -36.20 -20.22 -13.25
N PHE A 260 -37.12 -20.51 -12.34
CA PHE A 260 -37.91 -19.52 -11.62
C PHE A 260 -37.52 -19.53 -10.14
N ASN A 261 -37.66 -18.39 -9.45
CA ASN A 261 -37.40 -18.26 -8.02
C ASN A 261 -35.95 -18.58 -7.58
N THR A 262 -34.97 -18.29 -8.44
CA THR A 262 -33.54 -18.49 -8.13
C THR A 262 -33.04 -17.52 -7.06
N ILE A 263 -32.37 -18.03 -6.04
CA ILE A 263 -31.68 -17.24 -5.01
C ILE A 263 -30.19 -17.19 -5.35
N VAL A 264 -29.61 -15.99 -5.39
CA VAL A 264 -28.18 -15.78 -5.59
C VAL A 264 -27.53 -15.48 -4.25
N VAL A 265 -26.58 -16.32 -3.86
CA VAL A 265 -25.74 -16.14 -2.66
C VAL A 265 -24.35 -15.68 -3.11
N ASP A 266 -23.83 -14.62 -2.51
CA ASP A 266 -22.51 -14.06 -2.82
C ASP A 266 -21.67 -13.91 -1.54
N PHE A 267 -20.38 -14.23 -1.63
CA PHE A 267 -19.43 -14.00 -0.56
C PHE A 267 -18.94 -12.56 -0.61
N GLU A 268 -19.14 -11.79 0.47
CA GLU A 268 -18.60 -10.44 0.51
C GLU A 268 -17.06 -10.48 0.52
N SER A 269 -16.47 -10.09 -0.62
CA SER A 269 -15.01 -9.99 -0.79
C SER A 269 -14.26 -11.31 -0.58
N LEU A 270 -14.72 -12.41 -1.22
CA LEU A 270 -14.16 -13.76 -1.06
C LEU A 270 -12.62 -13.80 -0.98
N TYR A 271 -11.91 -13.43 -2.05
CA TYR A 271 -10.44 -13.53 -2.06
C TYR A 271 -9.75 -12.65 -0.99
N PRO A 272 -10.10 -11.36 -0.80
CA PRO A 272 -9.60 -10.60 0.33
C PRO A 272 -9.82 -11.26 1.70
N SER A 273 -10.99 -11.84 1.93
CA SER A 273 -11.30 -12.55 3.17
C SER A 273 -10.41 -13.78 3.36
N LEU A 274 -10.12 -14.53 2.29
CA LEU A 274 -9.22 -15.68 2.34
C LEU A 274 -7.76 -15.26 2.53
N ILE A 275 -7.34 -14.17 1.86
CA ILE A 275 -6.00 -13.60 2.02
C ILE A 275 -5.74 -13.27 3.48
N ASP A 276 -6.69 -12.61 4.13
CA ASP A 276 -6.65 -12.25 5.55
C ASP A 276 -6.67 -13.49 6.45
N ALA A 277 -7.74 -14.31 6.36
CA ALA A 277 -8.00 -15.40 7.28
C ALA A 277 -6.96 -16.54 7.24
N TYR A 278 -6.37 -16.81 6.07
CA TYR A 278 -5.37 -17.86 5.90
C TYR A 278 -3.95 -17.34 5.87
N ASN A 279 -3.71 -16.08 6.27
CA ASN A 279 -2.38 -15.48 6.34
C ASN A 279 -1.58 -15.54 5.01
N LEU A 280 -2.25 -15.32 3.87
CA LEU A 280 -1.64 -15.47 2.55
C LEU A 280 -0.83 -14.22 2.17
N SER A 281 0.49 -14.34 2.13
CA SER A 281 1.40 -13.24 1.82
C SER A 281 2.65 -13.73 1.09
N HIS A 282 3.39 -12.79 0.50
CA HIS A 282 4.62 -13.06 -0.25
C HIS A 282 5.66 -13.81 0.55
N GLU A 283 5.67 -13.73 1.86
CA GLU A 283 6.72 -14.25 2.73
C GLU A 283 6.21 -15.35 3.67
N THR A 284 4.90 -15.54 3.74
CA THR A 284 4.28 -16.59 4.56
C THR A 284 4.06 -17.88 3.77
N ILE A 285 3.87 -17.80 2.45
CA ILE A 285 3.80 -18.99 1.59
C ILE A 285 5.20 -19.60 1.44
N ASP A 286 5.32 -20.91 1.67
CA ASP A 286 6.56 -21.69 1.64
C ASP A 286 7.65 -21.11 2.54
N CYS A 287 7.30 -20.64 3.74
CA CYS A 287 8.26 -20.08 4.69
C CYS A 287 9.31 -21.11 5.15
N LEU A 288 10.41 -20.65 5.76
CA LEU A 288 11.53 -21.51 6.17
C LEU A 288 11.29 -22.24 7.53
N HIS A 289 10.19 -21.97 8.23
CA HIS A 289 9.89 -22.60 9.51
C HIS A 289 9.46 -24.06 9.30
N MET A 290 10.16 -25.00 9.94
CA MET A 290 9.88 -26.44 9.79
C MET A 290 8.49 -26.83 10.29
N GLU A 291 8.05 -26.24 11.41
CA GLU A 291 6.72 -26.48 12.01
C GLU A 291 5.54 -26.01 11.15
N CYS A 292 5.79 -25.19 10.12
CA CYS A 292 4.75 -24.73 9.21
C CYS A 292 4.52 -25.70 8.05
N GLN A 293 5.37 -26.72 7.85
CA GLN A 293 5.28 -27.63 6.70
C GLN A 293 3.96 -28.42 6.67
N ASP A 294 3.39 -28.69 7.85
CA ASP A 294 2.12 -29.40 7.99
C ASP A 294 0.89 -28.51 7.73
N ASN A 295 1.05 -27.17 7.75
CA ASN A 295 -0.02 -26.23 7.43
C ASN A 295 -0.18 -26.07 5.91
N LYS A 296 -0.57 -27.17 5.27
CA LYS A 296 -0.65 -27.30 3.81
C LYS A 296 -1.79 -26.49 3.20
N VAL A 297 -1.52 -25.95 2.02
CA VAL A 297 -2.54 -25.34 1.16
C VAL A 297 -3.39 -26.45 0.53
N PRO A 298 -4.73 -26.36 0.58
CA PRO A 298 -5.60 -27.42 0.08
C PRO A 298 -5.31 -27.81 -1.39
N GLY A 299 -4.96 -29.09 -1.60
CA GLY A 299 -4.70 -29.64 -2.94
C GLY A 299 -3.42 -29.14 -3.62
N LEU A 300 -2.50 -28.52 -2.89
CA LEU A 300 -1.20 -28.07 -3.38
C LEU A 300 -0.08 -28.46 -2.40
N GLU A 301 1.17 -28.53 -2.89
CA GLU A 301 2.34 -28.85 -2.06
C GLU A 301 2.83 -27.67 -1.20
N HIS A 302 2.25 -26.49 -1.40
CA HIS A 302 2.57 -25.27 -0.66
C HIS A 302 2.13 -25.34 0.80
N HIS A 303 2.80 -24.58 1.67
CA HIS A 303 2.41 -24.41 3.07
C HIS A 303 2.35 -22.95 3.47
N VAL A 304 1.59 -22.65 4.52
CA VAL A 304 1.43 -21.28 5.04
C VAL A 304 2.04 -21.13 6.42
N CYS A 305 2.77 -20.04 6.63
CA CYS A 305 3.37 -19.71 7.91
C CYS A 305 2.32 -19.49 9.02
N SER A 306 2.49 -20.18 10.14
CA SER A 306 1.75 -19.97 11.40
C SER A 306 2.51 -19.16 12.44
N GLN A 307 3.80 -18.89 12.21
CA GLN A 307 4.70 -18.24 13.19
C GLN A 307 4.75 -16.71 13.10
N ARG A 308 4.35 -16.16 11.96
CA ARG A 308 4.34 -14.70 11.76
C ARG A 308 3.18 -14.28 10.90
N ARG A 309 2.71 -13.06 11.15
CA ARG A 309 1.70 -12.42 10.35
C ARG A 309 2.30 -11.90 9.04
N GLY A 310 1.58 -12.11 7.95
CA GLY A 310 2.01 -11.76 6.61
C GLY A 310 1.68 -10.31 6.25
N VAL A 311 2.65 -9.54 5.76
CA VAL A 311 2.50 -8.12 5.38
C VAL A 311 1.36 -7.92 4.40
N TYR A 312 1.32 -8.66 3.29
CA TYR A 312 0.26 -8.52 2.30
C TYR A 312 -1.11 -8.91 2.87
N SER A 313 -1.13 -9.89 3.77
CA SER A 313 -2.35 -10.33 4.44
C SER A 313 -2.89 -9.26 5.40
N VAL A 314 -2.02 -8.63 6.20
CA VAL A 314 -2.35 -7.47 7.05
C VAL A 314 -2.88 -6.30 6.21
N LEU A 315 -2.19 -5.95 5.13
CA LEU A 315 -2.58 -4.85 4.25
C LEU A 315 -3.99 -5.07 3.68
N ILE A 316 -4.27 -6.25 3.14
CA ILE A 316 -5.57 -6.56 2.54
C ILE A 316 -6.66 -6.74 3.60
N GLY A 317 -6.35 -7.39 4.72
CA GLY A 317 -7.24 -7.55 5.86
C GLY A 317 -7.71 -6.22 6.43
N ALA A 318 -6.79 -5.28 6.68
CA ALA A 318 -7.13 -3.95 7.19
C ALA A 318 -8.07 -3.18 6.23
N LEU A 319 -7.76 -3.17 4.93
CA LEU A 319 -8.62 -2.51 3.93
C LEU A 319 -10.00 -3.17 3.83
N LYS A 320 -10.06 -4.50 3.94
CA LYS A 320 -11.31 -5.27 3.94
C LYS A 320 -12.16 -4.91 5.16
N ASP A 321 -11.59 -4.95 6.34
CA ASP A 321 -12.29 -4.70 7.60
C ASP A 321 -12.80 -3.25 7.70
N LEU A 322 -11.97 -2.25 7.34
CA LEU A 322 -12.42 -0.85 7.24
C LEU A 322 -13.58 -0.67 6.29
N ARG A 323 -13.54 -1.34 5.14
CA ARG A 323 -14.60 -1.25 4.15
C ARG A 323 -15.89 -1.87 4.69
N ILE A 324 -15.85 -3.13 5.09
CA ILE A 324 -17.04 -3.93 5.44
C ILE A 324 -17.67 -3.40 6.71
N HIS A 325 -16.86 -3.16 7.74
CA HIS A 325 -17.35 -2.89 9.09
C HIS A 325 -17.56 -1.40 9.37
N TRP A 326 -17.01 -0.49 8.54
CA TRP A 326 -17.15 0.95 8.76
C TRP A 326 -17.68 1.72 7.54
N PHE A 327 -16.87 1.88 6.49
CA PHE A 327 -17.16 2.83 5.43
C PHE A 327 -18.33 2.40 4.53
N LYS A 328 -18.55 1.09 4.31
CA LYS A 328 -19.71 0.61 3.55
C LYS A 328 -21.05 0.84 4.29
N PRO A 329 -21.20 0.50 5.59
CA PRO A 329 -22.37 0.90 6.36
C PRO A 329 -22.56 2.42 6.41
N LEU A 330 -21.49 3.17 6.71
CA LEU A 330 -21.56 4.63 6.87
C LEU A 330 -21.97 5.32 5.56
N ALA A 331 -21.52 4.83 4.40
CA ALA A 331 -21.93 5.34 3.09
C ALA A 331 -23.44 5.18 2.79
N ARG A 332 -24.11 4.24 3.47
CA ARG A 332 -25.55 3.96 3.32
C ARG A 332 -26.41 4.64 4.36
N ASP A 333 -25.79 5.17 5.42
CA ASP A 333 -26.50 5.86 6.49
C ASP A 333 -26.99 7.23 5.98
N LYS A 334 -28.31 7.42 5.96
CA LYS A 334 -28.94 8.67 5.52
C LYS A 334 -29.04 9.71 6.64
N ALA A 335 -28.75 9.33 7.89
CA ALA A 335 -28.83 10.22 9.05
C ALA A 335 -27.58 11.09 9.22
N ILE A 336 -26.46 10.74 8.58
CA ILE A 336 -25.21 11.51 8.67
C ILE A 336 -25.15 12.67 7.66
N PRO A 337 -24.35 13.72 7.93
CA PRO A 337 -24.17 14.83 7.01
C PRO A 337 -23.70 14.40 5.61
N THR A 338 -24.19 15.09 4.57
CA THR A 338 -23.87 14.76 3.16
C THR A 338 -22.38 14.67 2.87
N LYS A 339 -21.56 15.58 3.41
CA LYS A 339 -20.09 15.54 3.24
C LYS A 339 -19.45 14.28 3.84
N GLU A 340 -19.90 13.86 5.01
CA GLU A 340 -19.43 12.63 5.66
C GLU A 340 -19.84 11.39 4.87
N ARG A 341 -21.06 11.39 4.33
CA ARG A 341 -21.56 10.31 3.48
C ARG A 341 -20.80 10.21 2.16
N LEU A 342 -20.47 11.33 1.52
CA LEU A 342 -19.64 11.37 0.31
C LEU A 342 -18.24 10.83 0.55
N LEU A 343 -17.61 11.23 1.66
CA LEU A 343 -16.32 10.68 2.09
C LEU A 343 -16.40 9.17 2.31
N ALA A 344 -17.42 8.69 3.03
CA ALA A 344 -17.60 7.27 3.27
C ALA A 344 -17.84 6.48 1.98
N GLN A 345 -18.64 7.03 1.06
CA GLN A 345 -18.91 6.44 -0.25
C GLN A 345 -17.63 6.32 -1.08
N ALA A 346 -16.87 7.41 -1.22
CA ALA A 346 -15.61 7.42 -1.96
C ALA A 346 -14.58 6.47 -1.35
N THR A 347 -14.48 6.42 -0.03
CA THR A 347 -13.59 5.48 0.68
C THR A 347 -14.02 4.04 0.42
N SER A 348 -15.28 3.71 0.63
CA SER A 348 -15.82 2.35 0.40
C SER A 348 -15.63 1.88 -1.05
N GLN A 349 -15.80 2.77 -2.01
CA GLN A 349 -15.57 2.50 -3.43
C GLN A 349 -14.09 2.27 -3.74
N LEU A 350 -13.19 3.15 -3.27
CA LEU A 350 -11.75 2.98 -3.42
C LEU A 350 -11.28 1.64 -2.85
N LEU A 351 -11.68 1.34 -1.60
CA LEU A 351 -11.32 0.10 -0.94
C LEU A 351 -11.84 -1.10 -1.74
N LYS A 352 -13.07 -1.04 -2.27
CA LYS A 352 -13.60 -2.08 -3.17
C LYS A 352 -12.70 -2.30 -4.38
N LEU A 353 -12.28 -1.23 -5.06
CA LEU A 353 -11.42 -1.33 -6.26
C LEU A 353 -10.08 -2.00 -5.96
N ILE A 354 -9.46 -1.64 -4.84
CA ILE A 354 -8.20 -2.25 -4.39
C ILE A 354 -8.41 -3.73 -4.06
N LEU A 355 -9.44 -4.05 -3.27
CA LEU A 355 -9.74 -5.40 -2.80
C LEU A 355 -10.06 -6.35 -3.96
N VAL A 356 -10.84 -5.93 -4.95
CA VAL A 356 -11.14 -6.74 -6.15
C VAL A 356 -9.88 -7.03 -6.97
N SER A 357 -8.89 -6.13 -6.94
CA SER A 357 -7.63 -6.28 -7.68
C SER A 357 -6.55 -7.06 -6.90
N SER A 358 -6.71 -7.24 -5.58
CA SER A 358 -5.71 -7.83 -4.68
C SER A 358 -5.20 -9.20 -5.15
N TYR A 359 -6.11 -10.10 -5.54
CA TYR A 359 -5.73 -11.38 -6.14
C TYR A 359 -5.01 -11.19 -7.48
N GLY A 360 -5.60 -10.44 -8.43
CA GLY A 360 -5.10 -10.36 -9.80
C GLY A 360 -3.68 -9.81 -9.91
N VAL A 361 -3.29 -8.91 -9.01
CA VAL A 361 -1.93 -8.35 -9.00
C VAL A 361 -0.86 -9.38 -8.60
N THR A 362 -1.21 -10.36 -7.76
CA THR A 362 -0.28 -11.43 -7.33
C THR A 362 0.11 -12.39 -8.45
N ILE A 363 -0.59 -12.39 -9.58
CA ILE A 363 -0.28 -13.30 -10.70
C ILE A 363 0.60 -12.61 -11.75
N ARG A 364 0.25 -11.38 -12.15
CA ARG A 364 0.73 -10.81 -13.43
C ARG A 364 1.64 -9.60 -13.27
N ILE A 365 1.52 -8.87 -12.16
CA ILE A 365 2.10 -7.53 -12.02
C ILE A 365 3.52 -7.59 -11.50
N ARG A 366 4.47 -7.02 -12.25
CA ARG A 366 5.88 -6.92 -11.82
C ARG A 366 6.00 -6.13 -10.52
N GLY A 367 6.70 -6.70 -9.53
CA GLY A 367 6.86 -6.11 -8.20
C GLY A 367 5.70 -6.36 -7.24
N LEU A 368 4.71 -7.16 -7.65
CA LEU A 368 3.64 -7.68 -6.78
C LEU A 368 3.37 -9.17 -7.02
N ALA A 369 3.78 -9.70 -8.17
CA ALA A 369 3.49 -11.07 -8.54
C ALA A 369 4.34 -12.07 -7.74
N ARG A 370 3.68 -13.14 -7.30
CA ARG A 370 4.23 -14.40 -6.82
C ARG A 370 3.22 -15.51 -7.20
N PRO A 371 3.48 -16.30 -8.26
CA PRO A 371 2.55 -17.33 -8.73
C PRO A 371 2.01 -18.28 -7.64
N SER A 372 2.88 -18.80 -6.76
CA SER A 372 2.49 -19.67 -5.63
C SER A 372 1.49 -19.01 -4.68
N LEU A 373 1.60 -17.69 -4.43
CA LEU A 373 0.62 -16.93 -3.67
C LEU A 373 -0.73 -16.88 -4.39
N GLY A 374 -0.72 -16.58 -5.69
CA GLY A 374 -1.94 -16.57 -6.51
C GLY A 374 -2.64 -17.93 -6.56
N GLU A 375 -1.87 -19.02 -6.69
CA GLU A 375 -2.36 -20.40 -6.66
C GLU A 375 -2.95 -20.77 -5.31
N SER A 376 -2.31 -20.36 -4.22
CA SER A 376 -2.80 -20.60 -2.86
C SER A 376 -4.12 -19.89 -2.61
N ILE A 377 -4.26 -18.63 -3.05
CA ILE A 377 -5.52 -17.88 -2.94
C ILE A 377 -6.66 -18.62 -3.68
N THR A 378 -6.42 -19.09 -4.91
CA THR A 378 -7.48 -19.80 -5.65
C THR A 378 -7.75 -21.18 -5.07
N ALA A 379 -6.74 -21.88 -4.56
CA ALA A 379 -6.91 -23.18 -3.89
C ALA A 379 -7.81 -23.08 -2.67
N TYR A 380 -7.56 -22.12 -1.76
CA TYR A 380 -8.46 -21.86 -0.64
C TYR A 380 -9.86 -21.43 -1.10
N GLY A 381 -9.96 -20.67 -2.20
CA GLY A 381 -11.25 -20.31 -2.80
C GLY A 381 -12.05 -21.53 -3.26
N ARG A 382 -11.41 -22.46 -3.99
CA ARG A 382 -12.03 -23.71 -4.43
C ARG A 382 -12.43 -24.57 -3.24
N HIS A 383 -11.53 -24.73 -2.26
CA HIS A 383 -11.79 -25.52 -1.05
C HIS A 383 -13.00 -24.99 -0.29
N ARG A 384 -13.10 -23.67 -0.07
CA ARG A 384 -14.24 -23.06 0.63
C ARG A 384 -15.55 -23.23 -0.12
N LEU A 385 -15.55 -23.09 -1.45
CA LEU A 385 -16.75 -23.29 -2.26
C LEU A 385 -17.21 -24.75 -2.32
N GLN A 386 -16.31 -25.72 -2.10
CA GLN A 386 -16.65 -27.15 -2.05
C GLN A 386 -17.13 -27.59 -0.65
N SER A 387 -16.67 -26.91 0.40
CA SER A 387 -17.01 -27.22 1.79
C SER A 387 -18.23 -26.45 2.33
N THR A 388 -18.75 -25.48 1.55
CA THR A 388 -19.99 -24.74 1.87
C THR A 388 -21.15 -25.45 1.21
#